data_AF-A0A2L1GLN6-F1
#
_entry.id   AF-A0A2L1GLN6-F1
#
_cell.length_a   1.000
_cell.length_b   1.000
_cell.length_c   1.000
_cell.angle_alpha   90.00
_cell.angle_beta   90.00
_cell.angle_gamma   90.00
#
_symmetry.space_group_name_H-M   'P 1'
#
loop_
_entity.id
_entity.type
_entity.pdbx_description
1 polymer ?
#
loop_
_entity_poly.entity_id
_entity_poly.type
_entity_poly.pdbx_seq_one_letter_code
_entity_poly.pdbx_strand_id
1 'polypeptide(L)'
;MKDIQNQCDSRRINIRKVGIRGLSYPVIVLDKAHRGQKTVATVAMSVNLPHQFKGTHMSRFVEILNGFHERFTLSAYQRILEEMKERLDAGAAHLEMAFPYFFVPDQSGGKQLVRYECRLFGTLADRLELVAEVRVPVAVAPGGGAMAVVAVRMRQLFWIEDLIETVEAALADPGGAFSVERASSAIAAALSATGALIWFRVQVTKQGLDHLAFAVREWPDPPEAVQPVHALSLFGSGPEMPISDLNV
;
A
#
# COMPACT_ATOMS: atom_id res chain seq x y z
N MET A 1 13.69 12.15 36.37
CA MET A 1 14.00 13.00 35.20
C MET A 1 12.67 13.47 34.63
N LYS A 2 12.44 14.78 34.47
CA LYS A 2 11.14 15.32 34.04
C LYS A 2 10.98 15.16 32.53
N ASP A 3 9.85 14.61 32.10
CA ASP A 3 9.54 14.35 30.69
C ASP A 3 9.16 15.66 29.96
N ILE A 4 10.11 16.23 29.22
CA ILE A 4 9.96 17.53 28.53
C ILE A 4 9.09 17.41 27.27
N GLN A 5 8.94 16.19 26.71
CA GLN A 5 8.19 15.97 25.47
C GLN A 5 6.67 15.93 25.70
N ASN A 6 6.25 15.62 26.93
CA ASN A 6 4.84 15.61 27.36
C ASN A 6 4.31 17.01 27.76
N GLN A 7 5.02 18.08 27.40
CA GLN A 7 4.62 19.46 27.72
C GLN A 7 3.75 20.08 26.62
N CYS A 8 2.90 21.03 27.01
CA CYS A 8 1.94 21.70 26.12
C CYS A 8 2.63 22.61 25.08
N ASP A 9 2.38 22.41 23.77
CA ASP A 9 3.02 23.16 22.66
C ASP A 9 2.32 24.49 22.36
N SER A 10 3.01 25.60 22.62
CA SER A 10 2.53 26.96 22.36
C SER A 10 2.88 27.50 20.97
N ARG A 11 3.59 26.71 20.13
CA ARG A 11 4.19 27.20 18.88
C ARG A 11 3.29 27.13 17.65
N ARG A 12 2.07 26.56 17.76
CA ARG A 12 1.06 26.46 16.69
C ARG A 12 1.59 25.92 15.33
N ILE A 13 2.62 25.05 15.34
CA ILE A 13 3.06 24.34 14.14
C ILE A 13 2.27 23.03 14.05
N ASN A 14 1.54 22.85 12.94
CA ASN A 14 0.61 21.75 12.77
C ASN A 14 1.36 20.48 12.32
N ILE A 15 1.89 19.69 13.27
CA ILE A 15 2.51 18.39 12.94
C ILE A 15 1.40 17.41 12.57
N ARG A 16 1.21 17.17 11.27
CA ARG A 16 0.04 16.42 10.77
C ARG A 16 0.03 14.94 11.20
N LYS A 17 1.19 14.28 11.31
CA LYS A 17 1.38 12.90 11.80
C LYS A 17 2.78 12.71 12.37
N VAL A 18 2.92 11.87 13.38
CA VAL A 18 4.22 11.48 13.99
C VAL A 18 4.31 9.97 14.15
N GLY A 19 5.51 9.42 14.04
CA GLY A 19 5.76 8.02 14.34
C GLY A 19 7.05 7.49 13.75
N ILE A 20 7.10 6.18 13.56
CA ILE A 20 8.28 5.44 13.09
C ILE A 20 8.01 4.81 11.72
N ARG A 21 9.04 4.64 10.90
CA ARG A 21 8.96 4.01 9.59
C ARG A 21 10.18 3.15 9.34
N GLY A 22 9.99 2.03 8.64
CA GLY A 22 11.10 1.17 8.20
C GLY A 22 11.57 0.18 9.26
N LEU A 23 10.76 -0.07 10.30
CA LEU A 23 11.12 -1.04 11.32
C LEU A 23 10.93 -2.46 10.78
N SER A 24 12.00 -3.24 10.71
CA SER A 24 11.92 -4.65 10.37
C SER A 24 11.45 -5.46 11.59
N TYR A 25 10.44 -6.29 11.42
CA TYR A 25 9.81 -7.03 12.51
C TYR A 25 9.35 -8.43 12.07
N PRO A 26 9.61 -9.49 12.85
CA PRO A 26 9.17 -10.84 12.51
C PRO A 26 7.66 -10.97 12.68
N VAL A 27 6.98 -11.58 11.71
CA VAL A 27 5.53 -11.77 11.74
C VAL A 27 5.14 -13.17 11.28
N ILE A 28 3.95 -13.60 11.66
CA ILE A 28 3.32 -14.82 11.17
C ILE A 28 2.05 -14.43 10.43
N VAL A 29 2.03 -14.65 9.12
CA VAL A 29 0.86 -14.41 8.25
C VAL A 29 0.12 -15.72 8.07
N LEU A 30 -1.22 -15.69 8.19
CA LEU A 30 -2.04 -16.89 7.97
C LEU A 30 -2.23 -17.13 6.48
N ASP A 31 -2.13 -18.39 6.08
CA ASP A 31 -2.53 -18.86 4.75
C ASP A 31 -3.89 -19.57 4.78
N LYS A 32 -4.51 -19.72 3.59
CA LYS A 32 -5.77 -20.46 3.40
C LYS A 32 -5.71 -21.91 3.90
N ALA A 33 -4.54 -22.54 3.91
CA ALA A 33 -4.35 -23.90 4.41
C ALA A 33 -4.27 -23.96 5.95
N HIS A 34 -4.57 -22.86 6.64
CA HIS A 34 -4.48 -22.68 8.08
C HIS A 34 -3.08 -22.96 8.64
N ARG A 35 -2.04 -22.84 7.81
CA ARG A 35 -0.65 -22.81 8.24
C ARG A 35 -0.22 -21.34 8.38
N GLY A 36 0.64 -21.10 9.35
CA GLY A 36 1.24 -19.78 9.54
C GLY A 36 2.54 -19.71 8.76
N GLN A 37 2.66 -18.76 7.83
CA GLN A 37 3.91 -18.43 7.17
C GLN A 37 4.69 -17.42 8.01
N LYS A 38 5.88 -17.83 8.49
CA LYS A 38 6.81 -16.93 9.18
C LYS A 38 7.54 -16.08 8.13
N THR A 39 7.48 -14.76 8.27
CA THR A 39 8.14 -13.81 7.35
C THR A 39 8.65 -12.59 8.13
N VAL A 40 9.40 -11.73 7.47
CA VAL A 40 9.86 -10.45 8.03
C VAL A 40 9.10 -9.33 7.35
N ALA A 41 8.41 -8.52 8.15
CA ALA A 41 7.68 -7.36 7.68
C ALA A 41 8.46 -6.08 7.92
N THR A 42 8.31 -5.11 7.02
CA THR A 42 8.67 -3.72 7.25
C THR A 42 7.43 -2.99 7.74
N VAL A 43 7.53 -2.39 8.93
CA VAL A 43 6.43 -1.73 9.62
C VAL A 43 6.63 -0.22 9.62
N ALA A 44 5.54 0.50 9.39
CA ALA A 44 5.45 1.93 9.67
C ALA A 44 4.23 2.18 10.56
N MET A 45 4.41 3.00 11.59
CA MET A 45 3.39 3.30 12.58
C MET A 45 3.35 4.81 12.76
N SER A 46 2.16 5.41 12.74
CA SER A 46 2.01 6.83 13.02
C SER A 46 0.68 7.16 13.67
N VAL A 47 0.63 8.28 14.38
CA VAL A 47 -0.60 8.82 14.96
C VAL A 47 -0.77 10.29 14.60
N ASN A 48 -2.01 10.76 14.61
CA ASN A 48 -2.29 12.19 14.55
C ASN A 48 -1.97 12.80 15.92
N LEU A 49 -1.07 13.79 15.97
CA LEU A 49 -0.70 14.44 17.21
C LEU A 49 -1.79 15.47 17.59
N PRO A 50 -2.39 15.41 18.79
CA PRO A 50 -3.21 16.51 19.26
C PRO A 50 -2.36 17.78 19.40
N HIS A 51 -2.96 18.93 19.13
CA HIS A 51 -2.28 20.24 19.21
C HIS A 51 -1.62 20.54 20.57
N GLN A 52 -2.04 19.84 21.62
CA GLN A 52 -1.57 20.02 22.99
C GLN A 52 -0.29 19.25 23.35
N PHE A 53 0.28 18.41 22.47
CA PHE A 53 1.51 17.67 22.77
C PHE A 53 2.72 18.19 21.97
N LYS A 54 3.86 18.38 22.64
CA LYS A 54 5.14 18.76 22.01
C LYS A 54 5.86 17.61 21.30
N GLY A 55 5.45 16.35 21.52
CA GLY A 55 5.95 15.18 20.81
C GLY A 55 5.43 13.85 21.34
N THR A 56 5.37 12.83 20.48
CA THR A 56 5.21 11.42 20.90
C THR A 56 6.56 10.81 21.19
N HIS A 57 6.67 10.03 22.27
CA HIS A 57 7.88 9.23 22.52
C HIS A 57 7.98 8.14 21.47
N MET A 58 8.95 8.24 20.58
CA MET A 58 9.13 7.27 19.48
C MET A 58 9.34 5.84 19.98
N SER A 59 9.89 5.66 21.18
CA SER A 59 10.04 4.35 21.83
C SER A 59 8.69 3.68 22.12
N ARG A 60 7.62 4.45 22.37
CA ARG A 60 6.30 3.89 22.68
C ARG A 60 5.73 3.07 21.52
N PHE A 61 6.03 3.43 20.27
CA PHE A 61 5.61 2.63 19.12
C PHE A 61 6.26 1.24 19.13
N VAL A 62 7.56 1.19 19.44
CA VAL A 62 8.31 -0.07 19.53
C VAL A 62 7.86 -0.89 20.74
N GLU A 63 7.62 -0.25 21.89
CA GLU A 63 7.07 -0.91 23.09
C GLU A 63 5.72 -1.57 22.81
N ILE A 64 4.81 -0.84 22.13
CA ILE A 64 3.50 -1.38 21.74
C ILE A 64 3.70 -2.58 20.81
N LEU A 65 4.48 -2.43 19.74
CA LEU A 65 4.70 -3.51 18.78
C LEU A 65 5.28 -4.76 19.45
N ASN A 66 6.24 -4.58 20.37
CA ASN A 66 6.86 -5.68 21.11
C ASN A 66 5.87 -6.46 21.97
N GLY A 67 4.75 -5.87 22.39
CA GLY A 67 3.68 -6.57 23.10
C GLY A 67 2.97 -7.66 22.28
N PHE A 68 3.16 -7.69 20.95
CA PHE A 68 2.43 -8.57 20.02
C PHE A 68 3.34 -9.57 19.27
N HIS A 69 4.45 -9.98 19.87
CA HIS A 69 5.52 -10.81 19.26
C HIS A 69 5.09 -12.15 18.65
N GLU A 70 3.96 -12.74 19.03
CA GLU A 70 3.73 -14.18 18.78
C GLU A 70 2.88 -14.49 17.55
N ARG A 71 1.84 -13.70 17.24
CA ARG A 71 0.94 -13.95 16.11
C ARG A 71 0.39 -12.64 15.56
N PHE A 72 0.83 -12.28 14.36
CA PHE A 72 0.33 -11.11 13.67
C PHE A 72 -0.94 -11.45 12.88
N THR A 73 -2.01 -11.76 13.61
CA THR A 73 -3.34 -11.92 13.02
C THR A 73 -3.97 -10.56 12.77
N LEU A 74 -5.04 -10.51 11.99
CA LEU A 74 -5.82 -9.29 11.84
C LEU A 74 -6.29 -8.73 13.20
N SER A 75 -6.66 -9.60 14.13
CA SER A 75 -7.05 -9.19 15.49
C SER A 75 -5.90 -8.51 16.23
N ALA A 76 -4.67 -9.00 16.09
CA ALA A 76 -3.49 -8.33 16.63
C ALA A 76 -3.24 -6.98 15.94
N TYR A 77 -3.43 -6.91 14.62
CA TYR A 77 -3.32 -5.67 13.85
C TYR A 77 -4.25 -4.57 14.39
N GLN A 78 -5.53 -4.90 14.56
CA GLN A 78 -6.53 -3.98 15.11
C GLN A 78 -6.15 -3.56 16.55
N ARG A 79 -5.74 -4.51 17.38
CA ARG A 79 -5.39 -4.23 18.78
C ARG A 79 -4.15 -3.33 18.91
N ILE A 80 -3.18 -3.46 18.01
CA ILE A 80 -2.04 -2.54 17.94
C ILE A 80 -2.51 -1.12 17.64
N LEU A 81 -3.42 -0.95 16.68
CA LEU A 81 -3.99 0.37 16.36
C LEU A 81 -4.74 0.97 17.56
N GLU A 82 -5.52 0.16 18.27
CA GLU A 82 -6.24 0.56 19.49
C GLU A 82 -5.25 1.00 20.58
N GLU A 83 -4.24 0.19 20.89
CA GLU A 83 -3.23 0.53 21.89
C GLU A 83 -2.41 1.77 21.51
N MET A 84 -2.11 1.96 20.21
CA MET A 84 -1.48 3.20 19.72
C MET A 84 -2.37 4.40 19.98
N LYS A 85 -3.66 4.31 19.66
CA LYS A 85 -4.61 5.41 19.81
C LYS A 85 -4.78 5.80 21.28
N GLU A 86 -4.91 4.80 22.15
CA GLU A 86 -5.08 4.99 23.60
C GLU A 86 -3.81 5.48 24.30
N ARG A 87 -2.67 4.81 24.11
CA ARG A 87 -1.42 5.14 24.83
C ARG A 87 -0.77 6.43 24.35
N LEU A 88 -1.10 6.89 23.14
CA LEU A 88 -0.57 8.14 22.56
C LEU A 88 -1.60 9.27 22.52
N ASP A 89 -2.79 9.07 23.12
CA ASP A 89 -3.89 10.04 23.21
C ASP A 89 -4.21 10.70 21.85
N ALA A 90 -4.39 9.86 20.81
CA ALA A 90 -4.51 10.33 19.43
C ALA A 90 -5.94 10.20 18.89
N GLY A 91 -6.35 11.14 18.04
CA GLY A 91 -7.64 11.05 17.33
C GLY A 91 -7.65 9.95 16.26
N ALA A 92 -6.49 9.60 15.71
CA ALA A 92 -6.34 8.50 14.77
C ALA A 92 -4.95 7.85 14.86
N ALA A 93 -4.91 6.54 14.60
CA ALA A 93 -3.71 5.73 14.46
C ALA A 93 -3.62 5.10 13.07
N HIS A 94 -2.40 4.96 12.57
CA HIS A 94 -2.10 4.35 11.28
C HIS A 94 -0.99 3.31 11.45
N LEU A 95 -1.20 2.16 10.85
CA LEU A 95 -0.25 1.07 10.78
C LEU A 95 -0.13 0.70 9.30
N GLU A 96 1.08 0.50 8.84
CA GLU A 96 1.40 -0.05 7.54
C GLU A 96 2.36 -1.21 7.77
N MET A 97 2.08 -2.33 7.12
CA MET A 97 2.94 -3.48 7.15
C MET A 97 3.16 -3.99 5.75
N ALA A 98 4.41 -4.05 5.31
CA ALA A 98 4.81 -4.63 4.04
C ALA A 98 5.59 -5.93 4.28
N PHE A 99 5.23 -7.02 3.63
CA PHE A 99 5.89 -8.31 3.79
C PHE A 99 5.87 -9.10 2.48
N PRO A 100 6.89 -9.94 2.24
CA PRO A 100 6.84 -10.91 1.17
C PRO A 100 5.92 -12.06 1.57
N TYR A 101 5.07 -12.45 0.64
CA TYR A 101 4.16 -13.57 0.75
C TYR A 101 4.49 -14.62 -0.32
N PHE A 102 4.56 -15.88 0.08
CA PHE A 102 4.87 -16.97 -0.83
C PHE A 102 3.68 -17.90 -0.97
N PHE A 103 3.26 -18.12 -2.21
CA PHE A 103 2.08 -18.92 -2.54
C PHE A 103 2.28 -19.63 -3.89
N VAL A 104 1.63 -20.77 -4.08
CA VAL A 104 1.62 -21.52 -5.34
C VAL A 104 0.27 -21.24 -6.00
N PRO A 105 0.18 -20.29 -6.95
CA PRO A 105 -1.09 -20.00 -7.60
C PRO A 105 -1.51 -21.14 -8.52
N ASP A 106 -2.82 -21.36 -8.65
CA ASP A 106 -3.38 -22.42 -9.50
C ASP A 106 -2.85 -22.34 -10.94
N GLN A 107 -2.65 -21.14 -11.46
CA GLN A 107 -2.13 -20.91 -12.81
C GLN A 107 -0.65 -21.24 -13.00
N SER A 108 0.12 -21.39 -11.92
CA SER A 108 1.50 -21.90 -12.02
C SER A 108 1.57 -23.41 -12.29
N GLY A 109 0.41 -24.08 -12.46
CA GLY A 109 0.34 -25.53 -12.67
C GLY A 109 0.73 -26.33 -11.42
N GLY A 110 0.66 -25.71 -10.24
CA GLY A 110 0.88 -26.34 -8.94
C GLY A 110 2.33 -26.70 -8.61
N LYS A 111 3.32 -26.20 -9.37
CA LYS A 111 4.72 -26.65 -9.26
C LYS A 111 5.71 -25.61 -8.75
N GLN A 112 5.33 -24.33 -8.72
CA GLN A 112 6.27 -23.26 -8.41
C GLN A 112 5.74 -22.33 -7.32
N LEU A 113 6.54 -22.20 -6.26
CA LEU A 113 6.32 -21.19 -5.24
C LEU A 113 6.70 -19.82 -5.81
N VAL A 114 5.75 -18.89 -5.80
CA VAL A 114 5.92 -17.52 -6.30
C VAL A 114 5.95 -16.55 -5.13
N ARG A 115 6.80 -15.54 -5.22
CA ARG A 115 6.90 -14.45 -4.25
C ARG A 115 6.03 -13.28 -4.70
N TYR A 116 5.17 -12.81 -3.81
CA TYR A 116 4.40 -11.58 -3.95
C TYR A 116 4.80 -10.59 -2.87
N GLU A 117 4.77 -9.29 -3.20
CA GLU A 117 4.94 -8.24 -2.20
C GLU A 117 3.56 -7.76 -1.76
N CYS A 118 3.24 -7.98 -0.48
CA CYS A 118 1.96 -7.63 0.11
C CYS A 118 2.13 -6.44 1.05
N ARG A 119 1.11 -5.59 1.12
CA ARG A 119 1.00 -4.55 2.13
C ARG A 119 -0.37 -4.56 2.76
N LEU A 120 -0.41 -4.30 4.05
CA LEU A 120 -1.63 -4.09 4.80
C LEU A 120 -1.55 -2.72 5.45
N PHE A 121 -2.49 -1.86 5.09
CA PHE A 121 -2.68 -0.54 5.67
C PHE A 121 -3.90 -0.59 6.56
N GLY A 122 -3.76 -0.17 7.81
CA GLY A 122 -4.89 0.04 8.69
C GLY A 122 -4.89 1.43 9.28
N THR A 123 -6.08 2.00 9.34
CA THR A 123 -6.35 3.29 9.95
C THR A 123 -7.47 3.11 10.95
N LEU A 124 -7.21 3.51 12.19
CA LEU A 124 -8.22 3.57 13.24
C LEU A 124 -8.44 5.01 13.65
N ALA A 125 -9.56 5.58 13.21
CA ALA A 125 -10.11 6.83 13.73
C ALA A 125 -11.37 6.48 14.54
N ASP A 126 -12.55 6.87 14.09
CA ASP A 126 -13.83 6.43 14.70
C ASP A 126 -14.18 4.99 14.34
N ARG A 127 -13.74 4.54 13.17
CA ARG A 127 -13.89 3.18 12.66
C ARG A 127 -12.55 2.64 12.17
N LEU A 128 -12.43 1.32 12.20
CA LEU A 128 -11.31 0.63 11.58
C LEU A 128 -11.51 0.58 10.06
N GLU A 129 -10.53 1.07 9.33
CA GLU A 129 -10.42 0.90 7.88
C GLU A 129 -9.17 0.10 7.56
N LEU A 130 -9.32 -0.95 6.76
CA LEU A 130 -8.24 -1.83 6.34
C LEU A 130 -8.16 -1.87 4.81
N VAL A 131 -6.97 -1.71 4.27
CA VAL A 131 -6.68 -1.82 2.84
C VAL A 131 -5.56 -2.84 2.67
N ALA A 132 -5.84 -3.90 1.90
CA ALA A 132 -4.82 -4.86 1.49
C ALA A 132 -4.33 -4.49 0.09
N GLU A 133 -3.02 -4.45 -0.12
CA GLU A 133 -2.37 -4.22 -1.39
C GLU A 133 -1.49 -5.43 -1.75
N VAL A 134 -1.57 -5.88 -2.99
CA VAL A 134 -0.71 -6.94 -3.52
C VAL A 134 -0.06 -6.47 -4.80
N ARG A 135 1.23 -6.76 -4.94
CA ARG A 135 2.00 -6.55 -6.17
C ARG A 135 2.15 -7.88 -6.90
N VAL A 136 1.49 -7.97 -8.04
CA VAL A 136 1.50 -9.16 -8.92
C VAL A 136 2.35 -8.85 -10.14
N PRO A 137 3.41 -9.62 -10.42
CA PRO A 137 4.14 -9.50 -11.68
C PRO A 137 3.25 -9.97 -12.83
N VAL A 138 3.16 -9.17 -13.89
CA VAL A 138 2.29 -9.45 -15.04
C VAL A 138 3.05 -9.30 -16.35
N ALA A 139 2.67 -10.07 -17.37
CA ALA A 139 3.25 -9.97 -18.70
C ALA A 139 2.43 -9.01 -19.58
N VAL A 140 3.09 -8.02 -20.21
CA VAL A 140 2.45 -7.03 -21.10
C VAL A 140 3.18 -6.91 -22.44
N ALA A 141 2.43 -6.51 -23.48
CA ALA A 141 2.95 -6.27 -24.82
C ALA A 141 3.58 -4.89 -24.99
N PRO A 142 4.53 -4.74 -25.93
CA PRO A 142 5.36 -5.79 -26.50
C PRO A 142 6.44 -6.23 -25.50
N GLY A 143 6.57 -7.56 -25.30
CA GLY A 143 7.73 -8.27 -24.75
C GLY A 143 8.25 -7.84 -23.37
N GLY A 144 7.45 -7.19 -22.53
CA GLY A 144 7.93 -6.59 -21.28
C GLY A 144 7.21 -7.10 -20.03
N GLY A 145 7.94 -7.19 -18.92
CA GLY A 145 7.34 -7.32 -17.61
C GLY A 145 6.62 -6.03 -17.21
N ALA A 146 5.49 -6.17 -16.52
CA ALA A 146 4.82 -5.10 -15.81
C ALA A 146 4.54 -5.54 -14.37
N MET A 147 4.15 -4.57 -13.56
CA MET A 147 3.74 -4.79 -12.19
C MET A 147 2.32 -4.28 -12.02
N ALA A 148 1.41 -5.18 -11.65
CA ALA A 148 0.07 -4.81 -11.21
C ALA A 148 0.09 -4.62 -9.69
N VAL A 149 -0.22 -3.41 -9.24
CA VAL A 149 -0.44 -3.08 -7.83
C VAL A 149 -1.95 -2.98 -7.63
N VAL A 150 -2.49 -3.89 -6.82
CA VAL A 150 -3.92 -4.01 -6.59
C VAL A 150 -4.18 -3.78 -5.11
N ALA A 151 -4.86 -2.67 -4.80
CA ALA A 151 -5.27 -2.31 -3.45
C ALA A 151 -6.79 -2.48 -3.32
N VAL A 152 -7.25 -3.11 -2.24
CA VAL A 152 -8.66 -3.42 -2.02
C VAL A 152 -9.09 -3.09 -0.59
N ARG A 153 -10.34 -2.63 -0.45
CA ARG A 153 -11.05 -2.48 0.81
C ARG A 153 -12.35 -3.27 0.74
N MET A 154 -12.64 -4.02 1.79
CA MET A 154 -13.62 -5.11 1.73
C MET A 154 -14.65 -4.99 2.85
N ARG A 155 -15.87 -5.50 2.60
CA ARG A 155 -16.92 -5.63 3.63
C ARG A 155 -16.68 -6.77 4.60
N GLN A 156 -16.08 -7.85 4.09
CA GLN A 156 -15.77 -9.06 4.83
C GLN A 156 -14.32 -9.45 4.55
N LEU A 157 -13.74 -10.26 5.43
CA LEU A 157 -12.36 -10.71 5.29
C LEU A 157 -12.22 -11.64 4.08
N PHE A 158 -11.09 -11.48 3.40
CA PHE A 158 -10.72 -12.22 2.20
C PHE A 158 -9.26 -12.62 2.31
N TRP A 159 -8.91 -13.75 1.70
CA TRP A 159 -7.54 -14.23 1.68
C TRP A 159 -6.74 -13.49 0.62
N ILE A 160 -5.46 -13.24 0.91
CA ILE A 160 -4.55 -12.62 -0.06
C ILE A 160 -4.42 -13.52 -1.29
N GLU A 161 -4.49 -14.83 -1.11
CA GLU A 161 -4.49 -15.85 -2.15
C GLU A 161 -5.67 -15.70 -3.11
N ASP A 162 -6.89 -15.51 -2.60
CA ASP A 162 -8.05 -15.32 -3.46
C ASP A 162 -7.88 -14.05 -4.31
N LEU A 163 -7.24 -13.00 -3.76
CA LEU A 163 -6.97 -11.76 -4.49
C LEU A 163 -5.94 -11.98 -5.59
N ILE A 164 -4.85 -12.67 -5.28
CA ILE A 164 -3.83 -13.06 -6.25
C ILE A 164 -4.44 -13.90 -7.37
N GLU A 165 -5.21 -14.93 -7.01
CA GLU A 165 -5.88 -15.83 -7.97
C GLU A 165 -6.84 -15.07 -8.87
N THR A 166 -7.63 -14.14 -8.32
CA THR A 166 -8.54 -13.29 -9.10
C THR A 166 -7.77 -12.42 -10.11
N VAL A 167 -6.66 -11.81 -9.67
CA VAL A 167 -5.83 -10.96 -10.54
C VAL A 167 -5.16 -11.77 -11.63
N GLU A 168 -4.56 -12.91 -11.30
CA GLU A 168 -3.95 -13.78 -12.29
C GLU A 168 -5.01 -14.31 -13.25
N ALA A 169 -6.18 -14.73 -12.78
CA ALA A 169 -7.26 -15.29 -13.62
C ALA A 169 -7.77 -14.26 -14.62
N ALA A 170 -7.86 -12.99 -14.22
CA ALA A 170 -8.21 -11.89 -15.10
C ALA A 170 -7.21 -11.68 -16.25
N LEU A 171 -5.97 -12.15 -16.07
CA LEU A 171 -4.87 -12.02 -17.03
C LEU A 171 -4.58 -13.33 -17.77
N ALA A 172 -5.34 -14.39 -17.47
CA ALA A 172 -5.25 -15.69 -18.11
C ALA A 172 -5.98 -15.67 -19.47
N ASP A 173 -5.52 -14.86 -20.41
CA ASP A 173 -6.05 -14.85 -21.78
C ASP A 173 -5.07 -15.56 -22.73
N PRO A 174 -5.48 -16.67 -23.39
CA PRO A 174 -4.66 -17.37 -24.38
C PRO A 174 -4.41 -16.57 -25.69
N GLY A 175 -5.05 -15.40 -25.87
CA GLY A 175 -5.10 -14.68 -27.14
C GLY A 175 -4.10 -13.53 -27.39
N GLY A 176 -3.32 -13.05 -26.42
CA GLY A 176 -2.30 -12.05 -26.73
C GLY A 176 -1.86 -11.16 -25.58
N ALA A 177 -0.66 -10.62 -25.73
CA ALA A 177 -0.02 -9.76 -24.76
C ALA A 177 -0.89 -8.51 -24.44
N PHE A 178 -1.05 -8.21 -23.14
CA PHE A 178 -1.89 -7.11 -22.68
C PHE A 178 -1.19 -5.76 -22.85
N SER A 179 -1.91 -4.70 -23.24
CA SER A 179 -1.46 -3.34 -22.91
C SER A 179 -1.70 -3.06 -21.42
N VAL A 180 -1.06 -2.05 -20.84
CA VAL A 180 -1.30 -1.69 -19.42
C VAL A 180 -2.77 -1.33 -19.17
N GLU A 181 -3.43 -0.72 -20.16
CA GLU A 181 -4.85 -0.36 -20.12
C GLU A 181 -5.73 -1.60 -20.12
N ARG A 182 -5.50 -2.55 -21.05
CA ARG A 182 -6.28 -3.80 -21.12
C ARG A 182 -6.10 -4.64 -19.86
N ALA A 183 -4.87 -4.75 -19.35
CA ALA A 183 -4.60 -5.45 -18.09
C ALA A 183 -5.35 -4.80 -16.92
N SER A 184 -5.23 -3.48 -16.75
CA SER A 184 -5.92 -2.76 -15.67
C SER A 184 -7.44 -2.91 -15.75
N SER A 185 -8.00 -2.89 -16.96
CA SER A 185 -9.43 -3.05 -17.20
C SER A 185 -9.94 -4.46 -16.93
N ALA A 186 -9.16 -5.49 -17.32
CA ALA A 186 -9.52 -6.88 -17.07
C ALA A 186 -9.52 -7.18 -15.56
N ILE A 187 -8.49 -6.73 -14.84
CA ILE A 187 -8.40 -6.87 -13.39
C ILE A 187 -9.57 -6.14 -12.71
N ALA A 188 -9.85 -4.89 -13.09
CA ALA A 188 -10.95 -4.13 -12.51
C ALA A 188 -12.32 -4.79 -12.73
N ALA A 189 -12.55 -5.38 -13.91
CA ALA A 189 -13.77 -6.12 -14.20
C ALA A 189 -13.91 -7.38 -13.31
N ALA A 190 -12.83 -8.14 -13.14
CA ALA A 190 -12.81 -9.34 -12.29
C ALA A 190 -13.07 -9.00 -10.81
N LEU A 191 -12.42 -7.96 -10.28
CA LEU A 191 -12.61 -7.49 -8.91
C LEU A 191 -14.05 -6.98 -8.66
N SER A 192 -14.63 -6.30 -9.65
CA SER A 192 -16.02 -5.82 -9.56
C SER A 192 -17.02 -6.98 -9.53
N ALA A 193 -16.75 -8.06 -10.27
CA ALA A 193 -17.61 -9.23 -10.34
C ALA A 193 -17.71 -10.01 -9.02
N THR A 194 -16.72 -9.89 -8.13
CA THR A 194 -16.74 -10.55 -6.81
C THR A 194 -17.86 -10.03 -5.91
N GLY A 195 -18.29 -8.76 -6.06
CA GLY A 195 -19.34 -8.14 -5.23
C GLY A 195 -19.00 -7.95 -3.75
N ALA A 196 -17.83 -8.41 -3.29
CA ALA A 196 -17.39 -8.36 -1.89
C ALA A 196 -16.62 -7.07 -1.53
N LEU A 197 -16.19 -6.32 -2.54
CA LEU A 197 -15.36 -5.12 -2.39
C LEU A 197 -16.24 -3.87 -2.22
N ILE A 198 -15.78 -2.94 -1.38
CA ILE A 198 -16.39 -1.60 -1.26
C ILE A 198 -15.54 -0.50 -1.88
N TRP A 199 -14.26 -0.80 -2.10
CA TRP A 199 -13.35 0.05 -2.85
C TRP A 199 -12.19 -0.79 -3.38
N PHE A 200 -11.69 -0.46 -4.56
CA PHE A 200 -10.43 -0.98 -5.04
C PHE A 200 -9.70 0.04 -5.91
N ARG A 201 -8.38 -0.11 -6.00
CA ARG A 201 -7.53 0.57 -6.96
C ARG A 201 -6.60 -0.43 -7.62
N VAL A 202 -6.58 -0.41 -8.94
CA VAL A 202 -5.68 -1.20 -9.78
C VAL A 202 -4.75 -0.24 -10.48
N GLN A 203 -3.45 -0.44 -10.32
CA GLN A 203 -2.44 0.29 -11.06
C GLN A 203 -1.53 -0.72 -11.78
N VAL A 204 -1.45 -0.64 -13.09
CA VAL A 204 -0.53 -1.47 -13.89
C VAL A 204 0.55 -0.56 -14.45
N THR A 205 1.81 -0.88 -14.16
CA THR A 205 2.97 -0.10 -14.60
C THR A 205 3.94 -1.01 -15.35
N LYS A 206 4.38 -0.59 -16.54
CA LYS A 206 5.40 -1.34 -17.31
C LYS A 206 6.78 -1.14 -16.68
N GLN A 207 7.51 -2.23 -16.47
CA GLN A 207 8.85 -2.17 -15.86
C GLN A 207 9.80 -1.32 -16.69
N GLY A 208 10.52 -0.40 -16.04
CA GLY A 208 11.52 0.46 -16.68
C GLY A 208 10.92 1.63 -17.47
N LEU A 209 9.60 1.77 -17.51
CA LEU A 209 8.87 2.83 -18.21
C LEU A 209 7.77 3.42 -17.32
N ASP A 210 8.03 3.51 -16.01
CA ASP A 210 7.02 3.80 -14.99
C ASP A 210 6.27 5.13 -15.20
N HIS A 211 6.89 6.09 -15.89
CA HIS A 211 6.29 7.40 -16.22
C HIS A 211 5.68 7.46 -17.63
N LEU A 212 5.92 6.44 -18.46
CA LEU A 212 5.59 6.43 -19.89
C LEU A 212 4.48 5.43 -20.23
N ALA A 213 4.32 4.37 -19.45
CA ALA A 213 3.31 3.35 -19.69
C ALA A 213 2.73 2.83 -18.36
N PHE A 214 1.66 3.46 -17.91
CA PHE A 214 0.88 3.03 -16.76
C PHE A 214 -0.61 3.26 -16.98
N ALA A 215 -1.44 2.45 -16.31
CA ALA A 215 -2.89 2.65 -16.25
C ALA A 215 -3.37 2.52 -14.82
N VAL A 216 -4.28 3.39 -14.40
CA VAL A 216 -4.92 3.36 -13.08
C VAL A 216 -6.43 3.27 -13.24
N ARG A 217 -7.05 2.40 -12.45
CA ARG A 217 -8.50 2.28 -12.28
C ARG A 217 -8.80 2.29 -10.80
N GLU A 218 -9.85 3.01 -10.40
CA GLU A 218 -10.31 3.07 -9.02
C GLU A 218 -11.83 2.94 -9.03
N TRP A 219 -12.37 2.20 -8.06
CA TRP A 219 -13.80 1.98 -7.94
C TRP A 219 -14.22 2.06 -6.46
N PRO A 220 -15.39 2.64 -6.11
CA PRO A 220 -16.26 3.42 -6.99
C PRO A 220 -15.47 4.60 -7.60
N ASP A 221 -15.82 5.00 -8.82
CA ASP A 221 -15.13 6.10 -9.48
C ASP A 221 -15.07 7.30 -8.52
N PRO A 222 -13.91 7.96 -8.39
CA PRO A 222 -13.83 9.13 -7.53
C PRO A 222 -14.92 10.10 -7.98
N PRO A 223 -15.67 10.72 -7.04
CA PRO A 223 -16.68 11.71 -7.42
C PRO A 223 -16.02 12.72 -8.35
N GLU A 224 -16.66 12.97 -9.50
CA GLU A 224 -16.12 13.71 -10.64
C GLU A 224 -15.61 15.12 -10.21
N ALA A 225 -14.37 15.19 -9.72
CA ALA A 225 -13.54 16.37 -9.51
C ALA A 225 -12.34 16.01 -8.62
N VAL A 226 -11.26 15.51 -9.24
CA VAL A 226 -9.93 16.16 -9.24
C VAL A 226 -9.19 15.51 -10.41
N GLN A 227 -9.01 16.27 -11.50
CA GLN A 227 -8.13 15.85 -12.59
C GLN A 227 -6.77 15.46 -12.01
N PRO A 228 -6.14 14.36 -12.46
CA PRO A 228 -4.74 14.14 -12.15
C PRO A 228 -3.99 15.36 -12.70
N VAL A 229 -3.35 16.11 -11.81
CA VAL A 229 -2.42 17.17 -12.24
C VAL A 229 -1.41 16.46 -13.11
N HIS A 230 -1.47 16.74 -14.42
CA HIS A 230 -0.51 16.25 -15.40
C HIS A 230 0.89 16.51 -14.86
N ALA A 231 1.60 15.44 -14.52
CA ALA A 231 3.05 15.48 -14.34
C ALA A 231 3.68 15.56 -15.73
N LEU A 232 3.61 16.74 -16.37
CA LEU A 232 4.35 17.06 -17.61
C LEU A 232 4.20 18.55 -17.92
N SER A 233 5.05 19.38 -17.29
CA SER A 233 5.66 20.59 -17.89
C SER A 233 6.43 21.38 -16.82
N LEU A 234 7.63 20.90 -16.46
CA LEU A 234 8.68 21.70 -15.81
C LEU A 234 9.91 21.90 -16.71
N PHE A 235 9.74 21.71 -18.03
CA PHE A 235 10.66 22.31 -18.99
C PHE A 235 9.91 23.44 -19.69
N GLY A 236 10.17 24.65 -19.20
CA GLY A 236 9.80 25.85 -19.92
C GLY A 236 10.56 25.85 -21.25
N SER A 237 9.83 25.81 -22.36
CA SER A 237 10.30 26.32 -23.63
C SER A 237 10.40 27.84 -23.50
N GLY A 238 11.56 28.33 -23.05
CA GLY A 238 12.00 29.70 -23.26
C GLY A 238 12.76 29.80 -24.59
N PRO A 239 12.74 30.96 -25.27
CA PRO A 239 13.07 31.06 -26.69
C PRO A 239 14.56 30.78 -26.96
N GLU A 240 14.81 30.11 -28.09
CA GLU A 240 16.12 29.98 -28.73
C GLU A 240 16.79 31.36 -28.82
N MET A 241 17.99 31.48 -28.25
CA MET A 241 18.93 32.54 -28.62
C MET A 241 19.89 32.00 -29.69
N PRO A 242 20.19 32.78 -30.73
CA PRO A 242 21.01 32.35 -31.85
C PRO A 242 22.48 32.19 -31.44
N ILE A 243 23.10 31.15 -31.98
CA ILE A 243 24.55 30.94 -31.94
C ILE A 243 25.19 31.90 -32.95
N SER A 244 25.69 33.04 -32.47
CA SER A 244 26.73 33.82 -33.13
C SER A 244 27.38 34.81 -32.16
N ASP A 245 28.71 34.72 -32.08
CA ASP A 245 29.69 35.72 -31.64
C ASP A 245 30.38 35.60 -30.27
N LEU A 246 31.72 35.79 -30.37
CA LEU A 246 32.79 35.96 -29.37
C LEU A 246 33.38 34.67 -28.77
N ASN A 247 34.54 34.14 -29.22
CA ASN A 247 35.89 34.76 -29.28
C ASN A 247 36.24 35.58 -28.02
N VAL A 248 36.92 34.95 -27.05
CA VAL A 248 38.30 35.18 -26.56
C VAL A 248 38.60 34.13 -25.48
#